data_AF-A0A0W1AL70-F1
#
_entry.id   AF-A0A0W1AL70-F1
#
_cell.length_a   1.000
_cell.length_b   1.000
_cell.length_c   1.000
_cell.angle_alpha   90.00
_cell.angle_beta   90.00
_cell.angle_gamma   90.00
#
_symmetry.space_group_name_H-M   'P 1'
#
loop_
_entity.id
_entity.type
_entity.pdbx_description
1 polymer ?
#
loop_
_entity_poly.entity_id
_entity_poly.type
_entity_poly.pdbx_seq_one_letter_code
_entity_poly.pdbx_strand_id
1 'polypeptide(L)'
;MIRLLLAVTSFLMISVAHAQIYKWIDSQGVVHFSDKPHPGSEQITIPNVPGYSPPVGQNTGGQQNQEQQSTAQEEQNQYTKIAIIQPLNEATIRNNQGFVLVAVEMEPALADGDNLQLLFDGAPMGEPQPNLVFQLNGIYRGKHTLAVQIINSEGEVLLTSENITIFMHRPRVGMVPGTRRN
;
A
#
# COMPACT_ATOMS: atom_id res chain seq x y z
N MET A 1 18.74 1.75 -53.01
CA MET A 1 19.22 1.37 -51.65
C MET A 1 19.21 2.53 -50.65
N ILE A 2 19.56 3.77 -51.05
CA ILE A 2 19.55 4.95 -50.15
C ILE A 2 18.15 5.34 -49.62
N ARG A 3 17.08 5.10 -50.38
CA ARG A 3 15.70 5.38 -49.94
C ARG A 3 15.16 4.39 -48.90
N LEU A 4 15.71 3.16 -48.86
CA LEU A 4 15.39 2.17 -47.82
C LEU A 4 16.10 2.52 -46.51
N LEU A 5 17.30 3.10 -46.59
CA LEU A 5 18.10 3.53 -45.44
C LEU A 5 17.48 4.73 -44.71
N LEU A 6 16.83 5.65 -45.44
CA LEU A 6 16.09 6.80 -44.90
C LEU A 6 14.76 6.41 -44.21
N ALA A 7 14.12 5.31 -44.63
CA ALA A 7 12.87 4.85 -44.02
C ALA A 7 13.09 4.19 -42.65
N VAL A 8 14.25 3.55 -42.44
CA VAL A 8 14.60 2.88 -41.17
C VAL A 8 15.05 3.88 -40.10
N THR A 9 15.63 5.02 -40.48
CA THR A 9 16.06 6.06 -39.53
C THR A 9 14.90 6.89 -38.97
N SER A 10 13.75 6.94 -39.65
CA SER A 10 12.59 7.73 -39.20
C SER A 10 11.72 7.04 -38.14
N PHE A 11 11.92 5.73 -37.89
CA PHE A 11 11.08 4.97 -36.94
C PHE A 11 11.66 4.92 -35.51
N LEU A 12 12.80 5.57 -35.26
CA LEU A 12 13.52 5.51 -33.99
C LEU A 12 13.46 6.82 -33.20
N MET A 13 12.26 7.37 -33.03
CA MET A 13 11.97 8.44 -32.06
C MET A 13 10.99 7.90 -31.02
N ILE A 14 11.51 7.08 -30.11
CA ILE A 14 10.80 6.70 -28.89
C ILE A 14 11.10 7.78 -27.85
N SER A 15 10.11 8.62 -27.55
CA SER A 15 10.20 9.58 -26.45
C SER A 15 10.22 8.83 -25.12
N VAL A 16 11.32 8.96 -24.38
CA VAL A 16 11.41 8.48 -23.00
C VAL A 16 10.61 9.44 -22.12
N ALA A 17 9.43 9.03 -21.66
CA ALA A 17 8.69 9.77 -20.65
C ALA A 17 9.36 9.56 -19.28
N HIS A 18 9.92 10.62 -18.69
CA HIS A 18 10.36 10.61 -17.30
C HIS A 18 9.17 11.01 -16.41
N ALA A 19 8.71 10.08 -15.58
CA ALA A 19 7.73 10.38 -14.52
C ALA A 19 8.48 11.00 -13.33
N GLN A 20 8.17 12.25 -13.01
CA GLN A 20 8.72 12.95 -11.85
C GLN A 20 7.61 13.10 -10.80
N ILE A 21 7.85 12.57 -9.60
CA ILE A 21 6.90 12.60 -8.48
C ILE A 21 7.30 13.75 -7.54
N TYR A 22 6.37 14.66 -7.28
CA TYR A 22 6.57 15.81 -6.41
C TYR A 22 5.85 15.59 -5.07
N LYS A 23 6.52 15.86 -3.95
CA LYS A 23 5.97 15.78 -2.59
C LYS A 23 5.85 17.18 -2.00
N TRP A 24 4.73 17.49 -1.34
CA TRP A 24 4.63 18.67 -0.48
C TRP A 24 3.92 18.36 0.82
N ILE A 25 4.11 19.24 1.81
CA ILE A 25 3.47 19.15 3.12
C ILE A 25 2.60 20.38 3.27
N ASP A 26 1.32 20.20 3.57
CA ASP A 26 0.41 21.32 3.81
C ASP A 26 0.54 21.88 5.24
N SER A 27 -0.16 22.98 5.51
CA SER A 27 -0.16 23.65 6.81
C SER A 27 -0.79 22.82 7.94
N GLN A 28 -1.29 21.62 7.66
CA GLN A 28 -1.86 20.68 8.63
C GLN A 28 -0.96 19.45 8.83
N GLY A 29 0.23 19.43 8.24
CA GLY A 29 1.19 18.33 8.36
C GLY A 29 0.87 17.12 7.48
N VAL A 30 -0.09 17.23 6.56
CA VAL A 30 -0.46 16.14 5.65
C VAL A 30 0.45 16.17 4.43
N VAL A 31 1.00 15.01 4.10
CA VAL A 31 1.90 14.82 2.96
C VAL A 31 1.10 14.48 1.71
N HIS A 32 1.30 15.25 0.64
CA HIS A 32 0.67 15.04 -0.66
C HIS A 32 1.70 14.75 -1.75
N PHE A 33 1.32 13.95 -2.74
CA PHE A 33 2.14 13.59 -3.90
C PHE A 33 1.41 13.94 -5.22
N SER A 34 2.12 14.52 -6.20
CA SER A 34 1.58 14.91 -7.51
C SER A 34 2.61 14.75 -8.61
N ASP A 35 2.18 14.37 -9.81
CA ASP A 35 3.01 14.28 -11.02
C ASP A 35 2.98 15.58 -11.86
N LYS A 36 2.37 16.66 -11.33
CA LYS A 36 2.25 17.96 -11.99
C LYS A 36 2.84 19.09 -11.12
N PRO A 37 3.63 20.01 -11.71
CA PRO A 37 4.28 21.09 -10.98
C PRO A 37 3.27 22.16 -10.50
N HIS A 38 3.46 22.68 -9.28
CA HIS A 38 2.65 23.74 -8.68
C HIS A 38 3.55 24.89 -8.16
N PRO A 39 3.06 26.14 -8.13
CA PRO A 39 3.86 27.27 -7.63
C PRO A 39 4.27 27.05 -6.16
N GLY A 40 5.58 27.04 -5.88
CA GLY A 40 6.14 26.80 -4.55
C GLY A 40 6.72 25.39 -4.31
N SER A 41 6.74 24.52 -5.34
CA SER A 41 7.39 23.21 -5.24
C SER A 41 8.92 23.33 -5.29
N GLU A 42 9.60 22.77 -4.30
CA GLU A 42 11.05 22.56 -4.35
C GLU A 42 11.36 21.21 -5.01
N GLN A 43 12.34 21.18 -5.91
CA GLN A 43 12.75 19.97 -6.62
C GLN A 43 13.52 19.06 -5.66
N ILE A 44 12.91 17.94 -5.27
CA ILE A 44 13.59 16.90 -4.49
C ILE A 44 14.19 15.90 -5.46
N THR A 45 15.51 15.93 -5.60
CA THR A 45 16.26 14.81 -6.18
C THR A 45 16.20 13.65 -5.21
N ILE A 46 15.49 12.59 -5.58
CA ILE A 46 15.50 11.33 -4.83
C ILE A 46 16.96 10.83 -4.87
N PRO A 47 17.66 10.72 -3.72
CA PRO A 47 18.97 10.09 -3.73
C PRO A 47 18.78 8.66 -4.23
N ASN A 48 19.61 8.25 -5.17
CA ASN A 48 19.68 6.87 -5.63
C ASN A 48 19.97 5.99 -4.40
N VAL A 49 18.93 5.41 -3.80
CA VAL A 49 19.10 4.38 -2.79
C VAL A 49 19.71 3.20 -3.52
N PRO A 50 20.91 2.74 -3.14
CA PRO A 50 21.43 1.51 -3.70
C PRO A 50 20.38 0.43 -3.46
N GLY A 51 20.00 -0.27 -4.53
CA GLY A 51 19.19 -1.47 -4.43
C GLY A 51 19.80 -2.36 -3.35
N TYR A 52 18.94 -2.85 -2.47
CA TYR A 52 19.33 -3.77 -1.41
C TYR A 52 20.13 -4.93 -2.02
N SER A 53 21.42 -4.96 -1.72
CA SER A 53 22.30 -6.08 -2.03
C SER A 53 22.23 -7.01 -0.82
N PRO A 54 21.87 -8.30 -1.00
CA PRO A 54 21.92 -9.25 0.10
C PRO A 54 23.34 -9.26 0.68
N PRO A 55 23.52 -9.41 2.01
CA PRO A 55 24.84 -9.42 2.61
C PRO A 55 25.64 -10.59 2.04
N VAL A 56 26.61 -10.27 1.18
CA VAL A 56 27.66 -11.18 0.74
C VAL A 56 28.57 -11.42 1.94
N GLY A 57 28.62 -12.66 2.40
CA GLY A 57 29.46 -13.07 3.52
C GLY A 57 30.91 -12.66 3.29
N GLN A 58 31.47 -11.90 4.23
CA GLN A 58 32.90 -11.74 4.38
C GLN A 58 33.33 -12.31 5.72
N ASN A 59 33.94 -13.49 5.62
CA ASN A 59 34.88 -13.99 6.60
C ASN A 59 36.08 -13.04 6.66
N THR A 60 36.24 -12.34 7.78
CA THR A 60 37.56 -11.90 8.23
C THR A 60 37.68 -12.23 9.71
N GLY A 61 38.55 -13.19 9.98
CA GLY A 61 38.80 -13.73 11.31
C GLY A 61 39.37 -12.71 12.29
N GLY A 62 38.85 -12.79 13.50
CA GLY A 62 39.44 -12.28 14.73
C GLY A 62 38.88 -13.13 15.86
N GLN A 63 39.64 -14.14 16.28
CA GLN A 63 39.28 -15.03 17.38
C GLN A 63 39.12 -14.25 18.69
N GLN A 64 38.00 -14.43 19.39
CA GLN A 64 38.01 -14.99 20.75
C GLN A 64 36.59 -15.32 21.24
N ASN A 65 36.44 -16.60 21.59
CA ASN A 65 35.35 -17.26 22.32
C ASN A 65 34.31 -16.34 22.99
N GLN A 66 33.05 -16.58 22.64
CA GLN A 66 32.11 -17.15 23.59
C GLN A 66 31.03 -17.92 22.82
N GLU A 67 31.06 -19.24 23.03
CA GLU A 67 29.96 -20.14 22.72
C GLU A 67 28.73 -19.65 23.48
N GLN A 68 27.84 -18.94 22.79
CA GLN A 68 26.45 -18.90 23.19
C GLN A 68 25.64 -19.46 22.03
N GLN A 69 25.60 -20.80 22.04
CA GLN A 69 24.50 -21.57 21.50
C GLN A 69 23.23 -21.12 22.22
N SER A 70 22.66 -20.00 21.77
CA SER A 70 21.22 -19.80 21.90
C SER A 70 20.65 -20.33 20.62
N THR A 71 20.20 -21.58 20.70
CA THR A 71 19.05 -22.09 19.97
C THR A 71 18.14 -20.90 19.67
N ALA A 72 18.09 -20.47 18.42
CA ALA A 72 16.94 -19.76 17.91
C ALA A 72 15.82 -20.80 17.97
N GLN A 73 15.28 -20.97 19.18
CA GLN A 73 13.98 -21.55 19.37
C GLN A 73 13.10 -20.78 18.41
N GLU A 74 12.42 -21.53 17.56
CA GLU A 74 11.15 -21.16 16.97
C GLU A 74 10.22 -20.75 18.11
N GLU A 75 10.47 -19.56 18.68
CA GLU A 75 9.50 -18.84 19.47
C GLU A 75 8.47 -18.42 18.44
N GLN A 76 7.52 -19.33 18.26
CA GLN A 76 6.25 -19.12 17.59
C GLN A 76 5.81 -17.70 17.94
N ASN A 77 5.97 -16.78 16.98
CA ASN A 77 5.76 -15.35 17.20
C ASN A 77 4.25 -15.16 17.30
N GLN A 78 3.70 -15.50 18.48
CA GLN A 78 2.28 -15.56 18.70
C GLN A 78 1.77 -14.13 18.79
N TYR A 79 1.10 -13.70 17.73
CA TYR A 79 0.42 -12.42 17.71
C TYR A 79 -0.62 -12.36 18.81
N THR A 80 -0.55 -11.31 19.64
CA THR A 80 -1.45 -11.13 20.77
C THR A 80 -2.57 -10.14 20.44
N LYS A 81 -2.32 -9.24 19.48
CA LYS A 81 -3.27 -8.20 19.11
C LYS A 81 -3.19 -7.90 17.62
N ILE A 82 -4.36 -7.76 17.01
CA ILE A 82 -4.55 -7.14 15.69
C ILE A 82 -5.90 -6.43 15.67
N ALA A 83 -5.92 -5.18 15.20
CA ALA A 83 -7.13 -4.38 15.14
C ALA A 83 -7.09 -3.39 13.96
N ILE A 84 -8.25 -3.17 13.35
CA ILE A 84 -8.43 -2.07 12.40
C ILE A 84 -8.65 -0.79 13.19
N ILE A 85 -7.72 0.16 13.07
CA ILE A 85 -7.78 1.47 13.76
C ILE A 85 -8.40 2.57 12.88
N GLN A 86 -8.42 2.35 11.56
CA GLN A 86 -9.12 3.21 10.62
C GLN A 86 -9.67 2.36 9.48
N PRO A 87 -10.91 2.56 9.01
CA PRO A 87 -11.94 3.40 9.63
C PRO A 87 -12.37 2.86 11.01
N LEU A 88 -12.99 3.71 11.83
CA LEU A 88 -13.61 3.25 13.08
C LEU A 88 -14.82 2.37 12.79
N ASN A 89 -15.18 1.52 13.75
CA ASN A 89 -16.42 0.75 13.67
C ASN A 89 -17.63 1.68 13.52
N GLU A 90 -18.56 1.27 12.67
CA GLU A 90 -19.77 1.97 12.25
C GLU A 90 -19.54 3.31 11.51
N ALA A 91 -18.31 3.56 11.03
CA ALA A 91 -18.00 4.77 10.29
C ALA A 91 -18.84 4.89 8.99
N THR A 92 -19.37 6.08 8.76
CA THR A 92 -20.04 6.43 7.49
C THR A 92 -19.06 7.10 6.54
N ILE A 93 -18.77 6.46 5.42
CA ILE A 93 -17.82 6.94 4.41
C ILE A 93 -18.61 7.49 3.21
N ARG A 94 -18.38 8.75 2.87
CA ARG A 94 -18.99 9.41 1.70
C ARG A 94 -17.96 9.62 0.62
N ASN A 95 -17.88 8.67 -0.31
CA ASN A 95 -16.91 8.72 -1.39
C ASN A 95 -17.53 8.24 -2.71
N ASN A 96 -17.45 9.05 -3.77
CA ASN A 96 -18.02 8.74 -5.09
C ASN A 96 -17.31 7.58 -5.80
N GLN A 97 -15.99 7.43 -5.60
CA GLN A 97 -15.18 6.35 -6.15
C GLN A 97 -15.26 5.06 -5.32
N GLY A 98 -15.89 5.11 -4.14
CA GLY A 98 -15.89 4.00 -3.20
C GLY A 98 -14.51 3.74 -2.61
N PHE A 99 -13.74 4.80 -2.38
CA PHE A 99 -12.43 4.71 -1.74
C PHE A 99 -12.57 4.54 -0.21
N VAL A 100 -11.82 3.59 0.35
CA VAL A 100 -11.68 3.36 1.79
C VAL A 100 -10.21 3.08 2.10
N LEU A 101 -9.64 3.84 3.03
CA LEU A 101 -8.33 3.56 3.61
C LEU A 101 -8.51 2.74 4.88
N VAL A 102 -7.90 1.56 4.92
CA VAL A 102 -7.89 0.69 6.11
C VAL A 102 -6.49 0.70 6.70
N ALA A 103 -6.37 1.12 7.96
CA ALA A 103 -5.12 1.08 8.72
C ALA A 103 -5.26 0.11 9.89
N VAL A 104 -4.21 -0.67 10.12
CA VAL A 104 -4.17 -1.75 11.09
C VAL A 104 -3.09 -1.46 12.14
N GLU A 105 -3.40 -1.79 13.38
CA GLU A 105 -2.43 -1.88 14.47
C GLU A 105 -2.31 -3.34 14.90
N MET A 106 -1.10 -3.77 15.26
CA MET A 106 -0.85 -5.11 15.77
C MET A 106 0.32 -5.15 16.74
N GLU A 107 0.33 -6.17 17.60
CA GLU A 107 1.41 -6.45 18.55
C GLU A 107 1.66 -7.97 18.60
N PRO A 108 2.93 -8.43 18.55
CA PRO A 108 4.14 -7.68 18.22
C PRO A 108 4.15 -7.22 16.74
N ALA A 109 5.25 -6.58 16.30
CA ALA A 109 5.43 -6.25 14.89
C ALA A 109 5.38 -7.52 14.02
N LEU A 110 4.92 -7.37 12.77
CA LEU A 110 4.82 -8.47 11.82
C LEU A 110 6.18 -9.17 11.65
N ALA A 111 6.18 -10.49 11.79
CA ALA A 111 7.37 -11.31 11.60
C ALA A 111 7.74 -11.41 10.12
N ASP A 112 9.03 -11.64 9.84
CA ASP A 112 9.49 -11.83 8.47
C ASP A 112 8.87 -13.10 7.86
N GLY A 113 8.28 -12.95 6.67
CA GLY A 113 7.61 -14.04 5.94
C GLY A 113 6.11 -14.15 6.23
N ASP A 114 5.63 -13.56 7.31
CA ASP A 114 4.19 -13.44 7.57
C ASP A 114 3.61 -12.25 6.78
N ASN A 115 2.32 -12.34 6.47
CA ASN A 115 1.61 -11.35 5.69
C ASN A 115 0.23 -11.08 6.26
N LEU A 116 -0.30 -9.89 6.01
CA LEU A 116 -1.68 -9.55 6.32
C LEU A 116 -2.55 -9.67 5.06
N GLN A 117 -3.78 -10.11 5.25
CA GLN A 117 -4.80 -10.13 4.20
C GLN A 117 -6.09 -9.50 4.71
N LEU A 118 -6.66 -8.61 3.90
CA LEU A 118 -7.93 -7.98 4.22
C LEU A 118 -9.08 -8.93 3.89
N LEU A 119 -10.06 -9.01 4.79
CA LEU A 119 -11.35 -9.65 4.57
C LEU A 119 -12.40 -8.54 4.35
N PHE A 120 -13.08 -8.61 3.21
CA PHE A 120 -14.19 -7.73 2.85
C PHE A 120 -15.47 -8.57 2.74
N ASP A 121 -16.48 -8.26 3.54
CA ASP A 121 -17.73 -9.03 3.63
C ASP A 121 -17.52 -10.54 3.83
N GLY A 122 -16.49 -10.88 4.61
CA GLY A 122 -16.10 -12.26 4.95
C GLY A 122 -15.26 -12.97 3.88
N ALA A 123 -14.98 -12.32 2.75
CA ALA A 123 -14.14 -12.88 1.69
C ALA A 123 -12.76 -12.21 1.65
N PRO A 124 -11.67 -12.95 1.40
CA PRO A 124 -10.36 -12.36 1.16
C PRO A 124 -10.39 -11.37 -0.01
N MET A 125 -9.81 -10.20 0.20
CA MET A 125 -9.70 -9.14 -0.79
C MET A 125 -8.23 -8.78 -0.99
N GLY A 126 -7.74 -9.07 -2.19
CA GLY A 126 -6.34 -8.87 -2.56
C GLY A 126 -5.41 -9.98 -2.07
N GLU A 127 -4.16 -9.87 -2.49
CA GLU A 127 -3.10 -10.80 -2.10
C GLU A 127 -2.59 -10.49 -0.68
N PRO A 128 -2.08 -11.50 0.06
CA PRO A 128 -1.38 -11.28 1.31
C PRO A 128 -0.18 -10.34 1.11
N GLN A 129 0.00 -9.38 2.01
CA GLN A 129 1.06 -8.37 1.94
C GLN A 129 1.58 -7.99 3.33
N PRO A 130 2.83 -7.52 3.47
CA PRO A 130 3.38 -7.13 4.77
C PRO A 130 2.93 -5.74 5.25
N ASN A 131 2.15 -5.02 4.43
CA ASN A 131 1.73 -3.65 4.73
C ASN A 131 0.53 -3.62 5.67
N LEU A 132 0.60 -2.76 6.69
CA LEU A 132 -0.48 -2.51 7.66
C LEU A 132 -1.57 -1.56 7.13
N VAL A 133 -1.47 -1.13 5.87
CA VAL A 133 -2.41 -0.20 5.24
C VAL A 133 -2.92 -0.79 3.94
N PHE A 134 -4.25 -0.81 3.79
CA PHE A 134 -4.96 -1.26 2.60
C PHE A 134 -5.76 -0.12 1.99
N GLN A 135 -5.75 -0.05 0.67
CA GLN A 135 -6.50 0.93 -0.10
C GLN A 135 -7.54 0.20 -0.94
N LEU A 136 -8.81 0.35 -0.56
CA LEU A 136 -9.92 -0.22 -1.30
C LEU A 136 -10.47 0.85 -2.23
N ASN A 137 -10.84 0.42 -3.43
CA ASN A 137 -11.47 1.25 -4.44
C ASN A 137 -12.69 0.53 -4.99
N GLY A 138 -13.66 1.29 -5.50
CA GLY A 138 -14.83 0.68 -6.13
C GLY A 138 -15.80 0.04 -5.14
N ILE A 139 -15.69 0.31 -3.83
CA ILE A 139 -16.61 -0.23 -2.82
C ILE A 139 -18.01 0.35 -3.01
N TYR A 140 -18.98 -0.54 -3.25
CA TYR A 140 -20.36 -0.15 -3.52
C TYR A 140 -20.98 0.52 -2.29
N ARG A 141 -22.10 1.22 -2.51
CA ARG A 141 -22.86 1.80 -1.40
C ARG A 141 -23.51 0.69 -0.57
N GLY A 142 -23.60 0.88 0.73
CA GLY A 142 -24.23 -0.08 1.63
C GLY A 142 -23.45 -0.28 2.92
N LYS A 143 -23.91 -1.27 3.68
CA LYS A 143 -23.23 -1.77 4.87
C LYS A 143 -22.21 -2.83 4.44
N HIS A 144 -20.97 -2.68 4.89
CA HIS A 144 -19.89 -3.63 4.64
C HIS A 144 -19.18 -3.98 5.94
N THR A 145 -18.63 -5.18 6.01
CA THR A 145 -17.82 -5.63 7.14
C THR A 145 -16.37 -5.81 6.71
N LEU A 146 -15.44 -5.36 7.55
CA LEU A 146 -14.01 -5.47 7.33
C LEU A 146 -13.38 -6.25 8.49
N ALA A 147 -12.41 -7.09 8.18
CA ALA A 147 -11.49 -7.69 9.15
C ALA A 147 -10.12 -7.87 8.48
N VAL A 148 -9.07 -8.13 9.25
CA VAL A 148 -7.75 -8.45 8.72
C VAL A 148 -7.23 -9.71 9.39
N GLN A 149 -6.62 -10.59 8.61
CA GLN A 149 -6.00 -11.80 9.10
C GLN A 149 -4.50 -11.79 8.84
N ILE A 150 -3.74 -12.39 9.75
CA ILE A 150 -2.30 -12.65 9.60
C ILE A 150 -2.15 -14.07 9.10
N ILE A 151 -1.32 -14.25 8.08
CA ILE A 151 -1.09 -15.51 7.38
C ILE A 151 0.41 -15.77 7.36
N ASN A 152 0.82 -17.00 7.68
CA ASN A 152 2.22 -17.39 7.58
C ASN A 152 2.66 -17.66 6.13
N SER A 153 3.94 -17.96 5.95
CA SER A 153 4.53 -18.31 4.66
C SER A 153 3.95 -19.59 4.03
N GLU A 154 3.31 -20.45 4.83
CA GLU A 154 2.65 -21.69 4.39
C GLU A 154 1.18 -21.46 3.99
N GLY A 155 0.65 -20.25 4.19
CA GLY A 155 -0.75 -19.91 3.89
C GLY A 155 -1.73 -20.17 5.03
N GLU A 156 -1.25 -20.52 6.23
CA GLU A 156 -2.08 -20.75 7.40
C GLU A 156 -2.42 -19.44 8.11
N VAL A 157 -3.68 -19.31 8.53
CA VAL A 157 -4.15 -18.13 9.29
C VAL A 157 -3.72 -18.25 10.75
N LEU A 158 -2.89 -17.33 11.21
CA LEU A 158 -2.36 -17.28 12.58
C LEU A 158 -3.30 -16.54 13.54
N LEU A 159 -3.85 -15.41 13.10
CA LEU A 159 -4.75 -14.57 13.90
C LEU A 159 -5.67 -13.77 12.97
N THR A 160 -6.90 -13.52 13.41
CA THR A 160 -7.85 -12.64 12.70
C THR A 160 -8.35 -11.57 13.65
N SER A 161 -8.45 -10.32 13.16
CA SER A 161 -8.99 -9.20 13.93
C SER A 161 -10.49 -9.34 14.17
N GLU A 162 -11.01 -8.56 15.11
CA GLU A 162 -12.44 -8.34 15.19
C GLU A 162 -12.99 -7.72 13.89
N ASN A 163 -14.25 -8.02 13.59
CA ASN A 163 -14.96 -7.41 12.48
C ASN A 163 -15.42 -6.00 12.85
N ILE A 164 -15.15 -5.05 11.96
CA ILE A 164 -15.77 -3.72 12.00
C ILE A 164 -16.81 -3.60 10.89
N THR A 165 -17.83 -2.78 11.12
CA THR A 165 -18.84 -2.42 10.11
C THR A 165 -18.59 -1.02 9.60
N ILE A 166 -18.76 -0.79 8.30
CA ILE A 166 -18.75 0.55 7.70
C ILE A 166 -19.98 0.77 6.84
N PHE A 167 -20.36 2.03 6.65
CA PHE A 167 -21.48 2.43 5.79
C PHE A 167 -20.97 3.30 4.64
N MET A 168 -20.94 2.75 3.42
CA MET A 168 -20.52 3.47 2.23
C MET A 168 -21.70 4.20 1.59
N HIS A 169 -21.54 5.50 1.35
CA HIS A 169 -22.47 6.35 0.64
C HIS A 169 -21.79 6.98 -0.58
N ARG A 170 -22.31 6.69 -1.77
CA ARG A 170 -21.91 7.37 -3.01
C ARG A 170 -22.89 8.52 -3.28
N PRO A 171 -22.48 9.80 -3.20
CA PRO A 171 -23.34 10.90 -3.59
C PRO A 171 -23.65 10.80 -5.08
N ARG A 172 -24.89 11.15 -5.45
CA ARG A 172 -25.26 11.32 -6.85
C ARG A 172 -24.74 12.68 -7.28
N VAL A 173 -23.93 12.74 -8.34
CA VAL A 173 -23.58 14.04 -8.94
C VAL A 173 -24.80 14.50 -9.75
N GLY A 174 -25.25 15.73 -9.50
CA GLY A 174 -26.59 16.22 -9.83
C GLY A 174 -26.99 16.11 -11.30
N MET A 175 -28.26 15.74 -11.50
CA MET A 175 -29.05 15.99 -12.69
C MET A 175 -28.99 17.49 -13.02
N VAL A 176 -28.51 17.85 -14.22
CA VAL A 176 -28.57 19.24 -14.69
C VAL A 176 -30.05 19.66 -14.78
N PRO A 177 -30.50 20.71 -14.08
CA PRO A 177 -31.86 21.22 -14.25
C PRO A 177 -32.08 21.58 -15.72
N GLY A 178 -33.05 20.94 -16.35
CA GLY A 178 -33.36 21.16 -17.76
C GLY A 178 -33.56 22.64 -18.04
N THR A 179 -32.69 23.18 -18.90
CA THR A 179 -32.86 24.51 -19.48
C THR A 179 -34.19 24.51 -20.24
N ARG A 180 -35.24 25.07 -19.65
CA ARG A 180 -36.44 25.45 -20.42
C ARG A 180 -36.00 26.54 -21.39
N ARG A 181 -35.80 26.16 -22.66
CA ARG A 181 -35.79 27.13 -23.76
C ARG A 181 -37.24 27.60 -23.93
N ASN A 182 -37.47 28.87 -23.62
CA ASN A 182 -38.59 29.63 -24.18
C ASN A 182 -38.28 29.98 -25.64
#